data_AF-A0A969VEW6-F1
#
_entry.id   AF-A0A969VEW6-F1
#
_cell.length_a   1.000
_cell.length_b   1.000
_cell.length_c   1.000
_cell.angle_alpha   90.00
_cell.angle_beta   90.00
_cell.angle_gamma   90.00
#
_symmetry.space_group_name_H-M   'P 1'
#
loop_
_entity.id
_entity.type
_entity.pdbx_description
1 polymer ?
#
loop_
_entity_poly.entity_id
_entity_poly.type
_entity_poly.pdbx_seq_one_letter_code
_entity_poly.pdbx_strand_id
1 'polypeptide(L)'
;MKARYRYRFYPTNQQQQSLAQLFGCVRVVWNDALALCKQCEKKPKSTLLQKQVITQAKQTKERAWLSEVSVVPLQQSVADLETAFKNFFDSCKGSRKGRKVGY
;
A
#
# COMPACT_ATOMS: atom_id res chain seq x y z
N MET A 1 -12.26 -10.35 25.53
CA MET A 1 -10.84 -10.61 25.19
C MET A 1 -10.80 -11.09 23.74
N LYS A 2 -10.15 -10.38 22.80
CA LYS A 2 -10.03 -10.86 21.40
C LYS A 2 -8.91 -11.89 21.34
N ALA A 3 -9.25 -13.17 21.13
CA ALA A 3 -8.25 -14.20 20.89
C ALA A 3 -7.44 -13.85 19.63
N ARG A 4 -6.11 -14.00 19.71
CA ARG A 4 -5.21 -13.86 18.56
C ARG A 4 -4.67 -15.24 18.23
N TYR A 5 -4.95 -15.69 17.02
CA TYR A 5 -4.49 -16.99 16.55
C TYR A 5 -3.31 -16.83 15.60
N ARG A 6 -2.33 -17.73 15.75
CA ARG A 6 -1.18 -17.83 14.85
C ARG A 6 -1.23 -19.20 14.19
N TYR A 7 -1.35 -19.21 12.87
CA TYR A 7 -1.39 -20.43 12.07
C TYR A 7 -0.22 -20.46 11.12
N ARG A 8 0.25 -21.68 10.81
CA ARG A 8 1.14 -21.92 9.69
C ARG A 8 0.29 -22.28 8.48
N PHE A 9 0.50 -21.57 7.39
CA PHE A 9 -0.21 -21.78 6.13
C PHE A 9 0.71 -22.45 5.12
N TYR A 10 0.18 -23.44 4.39
CA TYR A 10 0.90 -24.17 3.35
C TYR A 10 0.13 -24.03 2.03
N PRO A 11 0.39 -22.97 1.25
CA PRO A 11 -0.34 -22.72 0.02
C PRO A 11 -0.06 -23.76 -1.06
N THR A 12 -1.09 -24.11 -1.82
CA THR A 12 -0.92 -24.82 -3.09
C THR A 12 -0.15 -23.97 -4.10
N ASN A 13 0.40 -24.57 -5.15
CA ASN A 13 1.13 -23.84 -6.20
C ASN A 13 0.30 -22.69 -6.80
N GLN A 14 -1.00 -22.93 -7.05
CA GLN A 14 -1.92 -21.90 -7.54
C GLN A 14 -2.07 -20.74 -6.54
N GLN A 15 -2.21 -21.03 -5.26
CA GLN A 15 -2.33 -20.00 -4.22
C GLN A 15 -1.04 -19.18 -4.09
N GLN A 16 0.13 -19.82 -4.21
CA GLN A 16 1.42 -19.12 -4.21
C GLN A 16 1.52 -18.12 -5.36
N GLN A 17 1.10 -18.52 -6.56
CA GLN A 17 1.08 -17.63 -7.73
C GLN A 17 0.13 -16.45 -7.52
N SER A 18 -1.11 -16.70 -7.07
CA SER A 18 -2.07 -15.64 -6.79
C SER A 18 -1.60 -14.68 -5.69
N LEU A 19 -0.94 -15.19 -4.64
CA LEU A 19 -0.35 -14.34 -3.60
C LEU A 19 0.82 -13.51 -4.13
N ALA A 20 1.70 -14.10 -4.95
CA ALA A 20 2.80 -13.38 -5.55
C ALA A 20 2.32 -12.24 -6.47
N GLN A 21 1.30 -12.51 -7.30
CA GLN A 21 0.63 -11.49 -8.12
C GLN A 21 0.05 -10.37 -7.25
N LEU A 22 -0.72 -10.72 -6.22
CA LEU A 22 -1.33 -9.76 -5.31
C LEU A 22 -0.28 -8.87 -4.64
N PHE A 23 0.77 -9.47 -4.07
CA PHE A 23 1.82 -8.72 -3.39
C PHE A 23 2.62 -7.85 -4.36
N GLY A 24 2.87 -8.32 -5.59
CA GLY A 24 3.46 -7.54 -6.66
C GLY A 24 2.63 -6.31 -7.01
N CYS A 25 1.32 -6.48 -7.21
CA CYS A 25 0.38 -5.38 -7.48
C CYS A 25 0.37 -4.36 -6.34
N VAL A 26 0.25 -4.83 -5.09
CA VAL A 26 0.28 -3.99 -3.88
C VAL A 26 1.57 -3.17 -3.80
N ARG A 27 2.71 -3.81 -4.06
CA ARG A 27 4.02 -3.16 -4.04
C ARG A 27 4.14 -2.05 -5.09
N VAL A 28 3.60 -2.29 -6.29
CA VAL A 28 3.59 -1.30 -7.37
C VAL A 28 2.69 -0.12 -7.03
N VAL A 29 1.46 -0.35 -6.58
CA VAL A 29 0.53 0.73 -6.18
C VAL A 29 1.12 1.59 -5.08
N TRP A 30 1.75 0.97 -4.07
CA TRP A 30 2.48 1.70 -3.03
C TRP A 30 3.58 2.60 -3.60
N ASN A 31 4.42 2.06 -4.50
CA ASN A 31 5.54 2.79 -5.09
C ASN A 31 5.07 3.96 -5.93
N ASP A 32 4.07 3.75 -6.78
CA ASP A 32 3.52 4.79 -7.64
C ASP A 32 2.90 5.91 -6.78
N ALA A 33 2.17 5.55 -5.72
CA ALA A 33 1.60 6.52 -4.80
C ALA A 33 2.69 7.31 -4.04
N LEU A 34 3.76 6.64 -3.61
CA LEU A 34 4.90 7.29 -2.97
C LEU A 34 5.64 8.22 -3.93
N ALA A 35 5.84 7.80 -5.19
CA ALA A 35 6.48 8.61 -6.22
C ALA A 35 5.68 9.90 -6.48
N LEU A 36 4.35 9.80 -6.61
CA LEU A 36 3.48 10.98 -6.74
C LEU A 36 3.59 11.90 -5.52
N CYS A 37 3.59 11.35 -4.31
CA CYS A 37 3.76 12.15 -3.10
C CYS A 37 5.10 12.91 -3.07
N LYS A 38 6.17 12.34 -3.64
CA LYS A 38 7.50 12.98 -3.72
C LYS A 38 7.58 14.05 -4.81
N GLN A 39 6.77 13.95 -5.86
CA GLN A 39 6.75 14.92 -6.96
C GLN A 39 5.93 16.17 -6.63
N CYS A 40 4.98 16.07 -5.69
CA CYS A 40 4.17 17.19 -5.26
C CYS A 40 4.78 17.90 -4.04
N GLU A 41 4.75 19.24 -4.03
CA GLU A 41 5.17 20.03 -2.87
C GLU A 41 4.34 19.71 -1.60
N LYS A 42 3.06 19.42 -1.80
CA LYS A 42 2.13 18.97 -0.76
C LYS A 42 1.64 17.57 -1.07
N LYS A 43 1.65 16.70 -0.07
CA LYS A 43 1.14 15.33 -0.18
C LYS A 43 -0.33 15.36 -0.67
N PRO A 44 -0.65 14.68 -1.78
CA PRO A 44 -2.03 14.58 -2.25
C PRO A 44 -2.94 13.83 -1.27
N LYS A 45 -4.24 14.10 -1.35
CA LYS A 45 -5.25 13.34 -0.59
C LYS A 45 -5.27 11.88 -1.02
N SER A 46 -5.53 10.97 -0.08
CA SER A 46 -5.61 9.52 -0.31
C SER A 46 -6.57 9.16 -1.45
N THR A 47 -7.73 9.82 -1.54
CA THR A 47 -8.71 9.63 -2.63
C THR A 47 -8.13 9.94 -4.01
N LEU A 48 -7.30 10.99 -4.13
CA LEU A 48 -6.67 11.36 -5.39
C LEU A 48 -5.60 10.34 -5.77
N LEU A 49 -4.79 9.91 -4.80
CA LEU A 49 -3.79 8.86 -5.01
C LEU A 49 -4.45 7.57 -5.50
N GLN A 50 -5.49 7.08 -4.83
CA GLN A 50 -6.22 5.87 -5.26
C GLN A 50 -6.79 6.02 -6.68
N LYS A 51 -7.36 7.18 -7.01
CA LYS A 51 -7.87 7.44 -8.36
C LYS A 51 -6.77 7.32 -9.41
N GLN A 52 -5.59 7.89 -9.16
CA GLN A 52 -4.48 7.89 -10.12
C GLN A 52 -3.80 6.53 -10.21
N VAL A 53 -3.38 5.96 -9.08
CA VAL A 53 -2.51 4.76 -9.05
C VAL A 53 -3.28 3.44 -9.07
N ILE A 54 -4.62 3.47 -8.97
CA ILE A 54 -5.47 2.29 -9.09
C ILE A 54 -6.46 2.48 -10.23
N THR A 55 -7.41 3.42 -10.12
CA THR A 55 -8.54 3.51 -11.06
C THR A 55 -8.10 3.87 -12.47
N GLN A 56 -7.27 4.90 -12.63
CA GLN A 56 -6.75 5.34 -13.92
C GLN A 56 -5.63 4.42 -14.40
N ALA A 57 -4.74 3.99 -13.51
CA ALA A 57 -3.67 3.04 -13.83
C ALA A 57 -4.23 1.75 -14.47
N LYS A 58 -5.29 1.15 -13.92
CA LYS A 58 -5.92 -0.05 -14.48
C LYS A 58 -6.40 0.08 -15.93
N GLN A 59 -6.62 1.30 -16.40
CA GLN A 59 -7.07 1.59 -17.76
C GLN A 59 -5.92 1.72 -18.76
N THR A 60 -4.67 1.80 -18.31
CA THR A 60 -3.50 1.87 -19.19
C THR A 60 -2.98 0.48 -19.53
N LYS A 61 -2.34 0.32 -20.69
CA LYS A 61 -1.80 -0.98 -21.12
C LYS A 61 -0.70 -1.49 -20.18
N GLU A 62 0.11 -0.58 -19.65
CA GLU A 62 1.26 -0.86 -18.79
C GLU A 62 0.86 -1.36 -17.39
N ARG A 63 -0.37 -1.05 -16.98
CA ARG A 63 -0.89 -1.29 -15.62
C ARG A 63 -2.22 -2.06 -15.61
N ALA A 64 -2.69 -2.55 -16.75
CA ALA A 64 -3.94 -3.32 -16.88
C ALA A 64 -3.99 -4.55 -15.96
N TRP A 65 -2.83 -5.20 -15.74
CA TRP A 65 -2.67 -6.36 -14.87
C TRP A 65 -3.01 -6.09 -13.39
N LEU A 66 -3.09 -4.84 -12.94
CA LEU A 66 -3.63 -4.50 -11.61
C LEU A 66 -5.10 -4.90 -11.46
N SER A 67 -5.81 -5.15 -12.56
CA SER A 67 -7.19 -5.63 -12.56
C SER A 67 -7.32 -7.14 -12.32
N GLU A 68 -6.21 -7.89 -12.36
CA GLU A 68 -6.20 -9.35 -12.14
C GLU A 68 -6.31 -9.73 -10.66
N VAL A 69 -6.18 -8.77 -9.76
CA VAL A 69 -6.23 -8.98 -8.31
C VAL A 69 -7.33 -8.15 -7.66
N SER A 70 -7.72 -8.55 -6.46
CA SER A 70 -8.67 -7.77 -5.65
C SER A 70 -8.19 -6.34 -5.47
N VAL A 71 -9.10 -5.38 -5.62
CA VAL A 71 -8.80 -3.96 -5.43
C VAL A 71 -8.57 -3.59 -3.95
N VAL A 72 -9.12 -4.38 -3.03
CA VAL A 72 -9.12 -4.06 -1.59
C VAL A 72 -7.68 -3.96 -1.05
N PRO A 73 -6.76 -4.91 -1.30
CA PRO A 73 -5.38 -4.76 -0.86
C PRO A 73 -4.63 -3.60 -1.55
N LEU A 74 -4.99 -3.25 -2.79
CA LEU A 74 -4.41 -2.09 -3.47
C LEU A 74 -4.80 -0.79 -2.76
N GLN A 75 -6.08 -0.63 -2.41
CA GLN A 75 -6.56 0.52 -1.64
C GLN A 75 -5.93 0.56 -0.25
N GLN A 76 -5.81 -0.60 0.41
CA GLN A 76 -5.15 -0.70 1.71
C GLN A 76 -3.69 -0.25 1.63
N SER A 77 -2.98 -0.56 0.54
CA SER A 77 -1.59 -0.09 0.36
C SER A 77 -1.47 1.44 0.39
N VAL A 78 -2.44 2.17 -0.17
CA VAL A 78 -2.46 3.64 -0.12
C VAL A 78 -2.78 4.14 1.29
N ALA A 79 -3.66 3.46 2.02
CA ALA A 79 -3.96 3.77 3.43
C ALA A 79 -2.77 3.48 4.36
N ASP A 80 -2.04 2.41 4.10
CA ASP A 80 -0.81 2.07 4.82
C ASP A 80 0.27 3.14 4.56
N LEU A 81 0.33 3.70 3.35
CA LEU A 81 1.23 4.80 3.00
C LEU A 81 0.88 6.08 3.78
N GLU A 82 -0.41 6.41 3.88
CA GLU A 82 -0.88 7.50 4.73
C GLU A 82 -0.49 7.31 6.20
N THR A 83 -0.66 6.10 6.72
CA THR A 83 -0.24 5.72 8.07
C THR A 83 1.27 5.84 8.26
N ALA A 84 2.07 5.44 7.26
CA ALA A 84 3.53 5.58 7.30
C ALA A 84 3.97 7.05 7.36
N PHE A 85 3.38 7.92 6.53
CA PHE A 85 3.65 9.36 6.57
C PHE A 85 3.28 9.98 7.93
N LYS A 86 2.09 9.66 8.45
CA LYS A 86 1.66 10.12 9.77
C LYS A 86 2.66 9.71 10.85
N ASN A 87 3.02 8.43 10.88
CA ASN A 87 3.99 7.90 11.85
C ASN A 87 5.37 8.56 11.75
N PHE A 88 5.84 8.83 10.52
CA PHE A 88 7.11 9.52 10.30
C PHE A 88 7.08 10.94 10.86
N PHE A 89 6.09 11.75 10.49
CA PHE A 89 6.01 13.14 10.97
C PHE A 89 5.70 13.26 12.46
N ASP A 90 4.88 12.37 13.01
CA ASP A 90 4.64 12.30 14.46
C ASP A 90 5.93 11.90 15.21
N SER A 91 6.77 11.05 14.61
CA SER A 91 8.10 10.74 15.14
C SER A 91 9.04 11.94 15.08
N CYS A 92 9.06 12.70 13.98
CA CYS A 92 9.86 13.92 13.86
C CYS A 92 9.46 14.99 14.88
N LYS A 93 8.16 15.10 15.20
CA LYS A 93 7.63 16.02 16.21
C LYS A 93 7.78 15.53 17.66
N GLY A 94 8.20 14.28 17.86
CA GLY A 94 8.27 13.66 19.18
C GLY A 94 6.91 13.31 19.81
N SER A 95 5.81 13.38 19.05
CA SER A 95 4.46 13.06 19.53
C SER A 95 4.15 11.56 19.50
N ARG A 96 4.91 10.78 18.70
CA ARG A 96 4.75 9.32 18.60
C ARG A 96 5.39 8.60 19.78
N LYS A 97 4.61 7.77 20.47
CA LYS A 97 5.12 6.84 21.49
C LYS A 97 5.89 5.68 20.83
N GLY A 98 7.07 5.38 21.33
CA GLY A 98 7.89 4.24 20.89
C GLY A 98 9.19 4.64 20.15
N ARG A 99 9.82 3.66 19.49
CA ARG A 99 11.07 3.88 18.76
C ARG A 99 10.88 4.91 17.64
N LYS A 100 11.83 5.84 17.52
CA LYS A 100 11.87 6.81 16.42
C LYS A 100 11.84 6.08 15.07
N VAL A 101 11.05 6.62 14.14
CA VAL A 101 10.93 6.15 12.76
C VAL A 101 11.68 7.14 11.87
N GLY A 102 12.58 6.62 11.04
CA GLY A 102 13.50 7.43 10.24
C GLY A 102 14.94 7.33 10.75
N TYR A 103 15.82 8.08 10.09
CA TYR A 103 17.21 8.29 10.52
C TYR A 103 17.28 9.42 11.55
#